data_AF-A0A3N1V1D5-F1
#
_entry.id   AF-A0A3N1V1D5-F1
#
_cell.length_a   1.000
_cell.length_b   1.000
_cell.length_c   1.000
_cell.angle_alpha   90.00
_cell.angle_beta   90.00
_cell.angle_gamma   90.00
#
_symmetry.space_group_name_H-M   'P 1'
#
loop_
_entity.id
_entity.type
_entity.pdbx_description
1 polymer ?
#
loop_
_entity_poly.entity_id
_entity_poly.type
_entity_poly.pdbx_seq_one_letter_code
_entity_poly.pdbx_strand_id
1 'polypeptide(L)'
;MKDDAEDVLEAALEPHEPAAAEVEARRRVRDRATGMTHHAARAALEAVLADTGDLESADAGARAEAAEWQRISDLLLDHGGPYAPDTDAYVQGQLTARHHHRDRPRPPVPSPPSG
;
A
#
# COMPACT_ATOMS: atom_id res chain seq x y z
N MET A 1 9.57 7.08 -20.61
CA MET A 1 8.11 7.24 -20.47
C MET A 1 7.42 6.03 -19.86
N LYS A 2 8.00 4.82 -19.86
CA LYS A 2 7.63 3.80 -18.86
C LYS A 2 8.31 4.07 -17.51
N ASP A 3 9.52 4.61 -17.56
CA ASP A 3 10.36 4.89 -16.40
C ASP A 3 9.67 5.87 -15.42
N ASP A 4 9.04 6.94 -15.93
CA ASP A 4 8.39 7.95 -15.09
C ASP A 4 7.23 7.40 -14.25
N ALA A 5 6.45 6.45 -14.80
CA ALA A 5 5.34 5.83 -14.08
C ALA A 5 5.82 4.80 -13.06
N GLU A 6 6.86 4.03 -13.39
CA GLU A 6 7.48 3.06 -12.50
C GLU A 6 8.13 3.78 -11.30
N ASP A 7 8.83 4.88 -11.54
CA ASP A 7 9.43 5.72 -10.49
C ASP A 7 8.38 6.27 -9.52
N VAL A 8 7.22 6.71 -10.03
CA VAL A 8 6.11 7.18 -9.19
C VAL A 8 5.50 6.05 -8.36
N LEU A 9 5.42 4.83 -8.91
CA LEU A 9 4.92 3.66 -8.19
C LEU A 9 5.90 3.22 -7.11
N GLU A 10 7.20 3.22 -7.40
CA GLU A 10 8.25 2.94 -6.43
C GLU A 10 8.25 3.98 -5.30
N ALA A 11 8.19 5.27 -5.63
CA ALA A 11 8.08 6.36 -4.67
C ALA A 11 6.84 6.21 -3.76
N ALA A 12 5.72 5.75 -4.32
CA ALA A 12 4.51 5.47 -3.53
C ALA A 12 4.69 4.25 -2.60
N LEU A 13 5.64 3.35 -2.84
CA LEU A 13 5.96 2.22 -1.97
C LEU A 13 7.04 2.53 -0.93
N GLU A 14 7.77 3.64 -1.07
CA GLU A 14 8.80 4.06 -0.13
C GLU A 14 8.25 4.24 1.29
N PRO A 15 9.03 3.95 2.34
CA PRO A 15 8.60 4.14 3.72
C PRO A 15 8.26 5.62 4.03
N HIS A 16 6.98 5.91 4.26
CA HIS A 16 6.48 7.20 4.74
C HIS A 16 5.29 6.99 5.70
N GLU A 17 4.88 8.05 6.41
CA GLU A 17 3.61 8.03 7.15
C GLU A 17 2.46 8.19 6.14
N PRO A 18 1.65 7.14 5.89
CA PRO A 18 0.67 7.18 4.81
C PRO A 18 -0.53 8.04 5.19
N ALA A 19 -1.02 8.82 4.24
CA ALA A 19 -2.27 9.54 4.39
C ALA A 19 -3.46 8.58 4.47
N ALA A 20 -4.56 9.03 5.09
CA ALA A 20 -5.76 8.20 5.25
C ALA A 20 -6.32 7.69 3.91
N ALA A 21 -6.27 8.52 2.87
CA ALA A 21 -6.70 8.14 1.51
C ALA A 21 -5.88 6.98 0.94
N GLU A 22 -4.56 6.97 1.17
CA GLU A 22 -3.65 5.92 0.71
C GLU A 22 -3.90 4.61 1.47
N VAL A 23 -4.11 4.70 2.79
CA VAL A 23 -4.47 3.53 3.61
C VAL A 23 -5.76 2.87 3.10
N GLU A 24 -6.79 3.67 2.87
CA GLU A 24 -8.07 3.15 2.36
C GLU A 24 -7.96 2.63 0.93
N ALA A 25 -7.19 3.29 0.06
CA ALA A 25 -6.94 2.82 -1.31
C ALA A 25 -6.27 1.43 -1.31
N ARG A 26 -5.16 1.28 -0.57
CA ARG A 26 -4.44 0.00 -0.46
C ARG A 26 -5.30 -1.10 0.16
N ARG A 27 -6.18 -0.75 1.11
CA ARG A 27 -7.12 -1.71 1.70
C ARG A 27 -8.12 -2.21 0.66
N ARG A 28 -8.74 -1.30 -0.10
CA ARG A 28 -9.68 -1.67 -1.18
C ARG A 28 -9.04 -2.54 -2.26
N VAL A 29 -7.76 -2.30 -2.56
CA VAL A 29 -7.00 -3.14 -3.49
C VAL A 29 -6.84 -4.55 -2.93
N ARG A 30 -6.40 -4.71 -1.68
CA ARG A 30 -6.23 -6.02 -1.02
C ARG A 30 -7.54 -6.81 -0.93
N ASP A 31 -8.63 -6.14 -0.56
CA ASP A 31 -9.96 -6.74 -0.50
C ASP A 31 -10.39 -7.26 -1.89
N ARG A 32 -10.15 -6.48 -2.96
CA ARG A 32 -10.44 -6.90 -4.35
C ARG A 32 -9.51 -8.01 -4.84
N ALA A 33 -8.24 -7.96 -4.47
CA ALA A 33 -7.22 -8.89 -4.92
C ALA A 33 -7.38 -10.29 -4.31
N THR A 34 -8.12 -10.43 -3.20
CA THR A 34 -8.26 -11.71 -2.49
C THR A 34 -8.77 -12.80 -3.44
N GLY A 35 -8.01 -13.89 -3.58
CA GLY A 35 -8.30 -14.99 -4.49
C GLY A 35 -7.80 -14.80 -5.93
N MET A 36 -7.26 -13.64 -6.30
CA MET A 36 -6.77 -13.37 -7.65
C MET A 36 -5.42 -14.05 -7.93
N THR A 37 -5.22 -14.43 -9.18
CA THR A 37 -3.93 -14.89 -9.71
C THR A 37 -3.07 -13.70 -10.17
N HIS A 38 -1.79 -13.94 -10.44
CA HIS A 38 -0.88 -12.94 -11.01
C HIS A 38 -1.47 -12.25 -12.25
N HIS A 39 -2.01 -13.00 -13.20
CA HIS A 39 -2.57 -12.42 -14.43
C HIS A 39 -3.79 -11.52 -14.17
N ALA A 40 -4.64 -11.89 -13.21
CA ALA A 40 -5.80 -11.08 -12.85
C ALA A 40 -5.36 -9.78 -12.14
N ALA A 41 -4.40 -9.85 -11.22
CA ALA A 41 -3.84 -8.67 -10.56
C ALA A 41 -3.12 -7.75 -11.57
N ARG A 42 -2.36 -8.31 -12.50
CA ARG A 42 -1.69 -7.58 -13.58
C ARG A 42 -2.69 -6.85 -14.49
N ALA A 43 -3.78 -7.50 -14.88
CA ALA A 43 -4.81 -6.88 -15.69
C ALA A 43 -5.55 -5.75 -14.94
N ALA A 44 -5.76 -5.91 -13.63
CA ALA A 44 -6.32 -4.84 -12.80
C ALA A 44 -5.38 -3.63 -12.69
N LEU A 45 -4.07 -3.86 -12.55
CA LEU A 45 -3.06 -2.79 -12.61
C LEU A 45 -3.14 -2.04 -13.94
N GLU A 46 -3.15 -2.76 -15.07
CA GLU A 46 -3.22 -2.15 -16.40
C GLU A 46 -4.49 -1.32 -16.58
N ALA A 47 -5.63 -1.78 -16.05
CA ALA A 47 -6.88 -1.03 -16.08
C ALA A 47 -6.81 0.27 -15.25
N VAL A 48 -6.22 0.21 -14.05
CA VAL A 48 -6.03 1.40 -13.19
C VAL A 48 -5.10 2.41 -13.86
N LEU A 49 -3.99 1.96 -14.45
CA LEU A 49 -3.07 2.84 -15.16
C LEU A 49 -3.74 3.50 -16.38
N ALA A 50 -4.56 2.74 -17.11
CA ALA A 50 -5.31 3.28 -18.25
C ALA A 50 -6.37 4.32 -17.83
N ASP A 51 -7.06 4.09 -16.71
CA ASP A 51 -8.07 5.02 -16.16
C ASP A 51 -7.44 6.29 -15.58
N THR A 52 -6.32 6.14 -14.88
CA THR A 52 -5.60 7.26 -14.26
C THR A 52 -4.89 8.13 -15.30
N GLY A 53 -4.39 7.52 -16.36
CA GLY A 53 -3.62 8.20 -17.40
C GLY A 53 -2.25 8.62 -16.90
N ASP A 54 -2.12 9.90 -16.53
CA ASP A 54 -0.87 10.45 -16.00
C ASP A 54 -0.79 10.26 -14.48
N LEU A 55 0.05 9.30 -14.07
CA LEU A 55 0.23 8.96 -12.67
C LEU A 55 0.96 10.06 -11.88
N GLU A 56 1.79 10.88 -12.55
CA GLU A 56 2.54 11.96 -11.89
C GLU A 56 1.60 13.08 -11.45
N SER A 57 0.51 13.35 -12.16
CA SER A 57 -0.49 14.34 -11.77
C SER A 57 -1.67 13.80 -10.96
N ALA A 58 -1.79 12.47 -10.83
CA ALA A 58 -2.86 11.81 -10.09
C ALA A 58 -2.89 12.18 -8.58
N ASP A 59 -3.98 11.92 -7.88
CA ASP A 59 -4.00 12.07 -6.42
C ASP A 59 -3.25 10.94 -5.71
N ALA A 60 -2.87 11.16 -4.44
CA ALA A 60 -2.13 10.19 -3.64
C ALA A 60 -2.86 8.85 -3.49
N GLY A 61 -4.20 8.84 -3.44
CA GLY A 61 -5.00 7.63 -3.36
C GLY A 61 -4.93 6.80 -4.65
N ALA A 62 -5.01 7.45 -5.81
CA ALA A 62 -4.85 6.80 -7.12
C ALA A 62 -3.44 6.23 -7.29
N ARG A 63 -2.39 6.98 -6.93
CA ARG A 63 -1.00 6.47 -6.93
C ARG A 63 -0.84 5.27 -6.00
N ALA A 64 -1.40 5.36 -4.78
CA ALA A 64 -1.34 4.27 -3.81
C ALA A 64 -2.12 3.03 -4.26
N GLU A 65 -3.23 3.19 -4.99
CA GLU A 65 -3.97 2.08 -5.59
C GLU A 65 -3.14 1.36 -6.66
N ALA A 66 -2.56 2.10 -7.60
CA ALA A 66 -1.72 1.53 -8.64
C ALA A 66 -0.47 0.84 -8.05
N ALA A 67 0.17 1.47 -7.06
CA ALA A 67 1.34 0.93 -6.37
C ALA A 67 1.02 -0.40 -5.64
N GLU A 68 -0.15 -0.49 -5.01
CA GLU A 68 -0.55 -1.72 -4.33
C GLU A 68 -0.86 -2.86 -5.31
N TRP A 69 -1.47 -2.55 -6.47
CA TRP A 69 -1.67 -3.54 -7.53
C TRP A 69 -0.37 -4.07 -8.11
N GLN A 70 0.64 -3.20 -8.28
CA GLN A 70 1.98 -3.61 -8.69
C GLN A 70 2.61 -4.54 -7.65
N ARG A 71 2.65 -4.13 -6.38
CA ARG A 71 3.20 -4.96 -5.28
C ARG A 71 2.56 -6.34 -5.21
N ILE A 72 1.23 -6.43 -5.31
CA ILE A 72 0.52 -7.71 -5.29
C ILE A 72 0.87 -8.54 -6.53
N SER A 73 0.93 -7.93 -7.71
CA SER A 73 1.32 -8.64 -8.93
C SER A 73 2.72 -9.25 -8.79
N ASP A 74 3.69 -8.48 -8.30
CA ASP A 74 5.06 -8.95 -8.10
C ASP A 74 5.13 -10.08 -7.06
N LEU A 75 4.43 -9.94 -5.92
CA LEU A 75 4.31 -11.00 -4.92
C LEU A 75 3.78 -12.31 -5.52
N LEU A 76 2.77 -12.23 -6.38
CA LEU A 76 2.13 -13.39 -6.99
C LEU A 76 2.98 -14.04 -8.08
N LEU A 77 3.83 -13.26 -8.74
CA LEU A 77 4.80 -13.77 -9.71
C LEU A 77 5.75 -14.77 -9.05
N ASP A 78 6.21 -14.47 -7.82
CA ASP A 78 7.18 -15.28 -7.08
C ASP A 78 6.56 -16.47 -6.32
N HIS A 79 5.33 -16.35 -5.85
CA HIS A 79 4.72 -17.34 -4.94
C HIS A 79 3.81 -18.38 -5.61
N GLY A 80 3.32 -18.12 -6.84
CA GLY A 80 2.55 -19.12 -7.59
C GLY A 80 1.31 -19.62 -6.85
N GLY A 81 0.33 -18.75 -6.63
CA GLY A 81 -0.92 -19.08 -5.96
C GLY A 81 -1.92 -17.92 -6.01
N PRO A 82 -3.16 -18.09 -5.55
CA PRO A 82 -4.08 -16.97 -5.40
C PRO A 82 -3.62 -16.05 -4.25
N TYR A 83 -3.85 -14.75 -4.39
CA TYR A 83 -3.55 -13.80 -3.33
C TYR A 83 -4.36 -14.08 -2.07
N ALA A 84 -3.67 -14.17 -0.93
CA ALA A 84 -4.28 -14.28 0.38
C ALA A 84 -3.63 -13.24 1.32
N PRO A 85 -4.39 -12.26 1.84
CA PRO A 85 -3.83 -11.21 2.71
C PRO A 85 -3.29 -11.76 4.04
N ASP A 86 -3.83 -12.89 4.51
CA ASP A 86 -3.38 -13.54 5.75
C ASP A 86 -1.97 -14.14 5.63
N THR A 87 -1.52 -14.44 4.41
CA THR A 87 -0.16 -14.97 4.15
C THR A 87 0.79 -13.92 3.59
N ASP A 88 0.33 -12.68 3.42
CA ASP A 88 1.12 -11.58 2.88
C ASP A 88 1.97 -10.94 4.00
N ALA A 89 3.28 -11.22 3.98
CA ALA A 89 4.21 -10.73 5.00
C ALA A 89 4.23 -9.20 5.15
N TYR A 90 4.02 -8.46 4.05
CA TYR A 90 3.94 -6.99 4.11
C TYR A 90 2.71 -6.54 4.91
N VAL A 91 1.56 -7.17 4.68
CA VAL A 91 0.32 -6.88 5.41
C VAL A 91 0.44 -7.27 6.88
N GLN A 92 1.01 -8.44 7.18
CA GLN A 92 1.24 -8.87 8.55
C GLN A 92 2.19 -7.93 9.31
N GLY A 93 3.22 -7.40 8.63
CA GLY A 93 4.11 -6.37 9.16
C GLY A 93 3.36 -5.07 9.51
N GLN A 94 2.49 -4.58 8.62
CA GLN A 94 1.68 -3.38 8.87
C GLN A 94 0.72 -3.56 10.06
N LEU A 95 0.06 -4.72 10.17
CA LEU A 95 -0.84 -5.03 11.28
C LEU A 95 -0.09 -5.07 12.61
N THR A 96 1.07 -5.73 12.62
CA THR A 96 1.95 -5.79 13.79
C THR A 96 2.38 -4.38 14.22
N ALA A 97 2.87 -3.56 13.30
CA ALA A 97 3.26 -2.17 13.63
C ALA A 97 2.10 -1.38 14.23
N ARG A 98 0.89 -1.46 13.64
CA ARG A 98 -0.30 -0.74 14.15
C ARG A 98 -0.72 -1.20 15.54
N HIS A 99 -0.58 -2.48 15.86
CA HIS A 99 -0.83 -3.00 17.20
C HIS A 99 0.13 -2.34 18.21
N HIS A 100 1.43 -2.34 17.91
CA HIS A 100 2.45 -1.73 18.76
C HIS A 100 2.29 -0.20 18.92
N HIS A 101 1.80 0.50 17.90
CA HIS A 101 1.50 1.93 18.00
C HIS A 101 0.33 2.23 18.94
N ARG A 102 -0.67 1.35 19.03
CA ARG A 102 -1.82 1.51 19.96
C ARG A 102 -1.43 1.20 21.40
N ASP A 103 -0.49 0.28 21.59
CA ASP A 103 -0.05 -0.16 22.92
C ASP A 103 1.07 0.70 23.52
N ARG A 104 1.53 1.72 22.80
CA ARG A 104 2.53 2.66 23.33
C ARG A 104 1.89 3.53 24.42
N PRO A 105 2.36 3.48 25.68
CA PRO A 105 1.85 4.34 26.74
C PRO A 105 2.10 5.80 26.39
N ARG A 106 1.11 6.67 26.68
CA ARG A 106 1.23 8.12 26.51
C ARG A 106 2.47 8.60 27.29
N PRO A 107 3.37 9.38 26.67
CA PRO A 107 4.51 9.93 27.40
C PRO A 107 4.00 10.75 28.60
N PRO A 108 4.65 10.66 29.78
CA PRO A 108 4.25 11.42 30.94
C PRO A 108 4.28 12.92 30.62
N VAL A 109 3.24 13.64 31.04
CA VAL A 109 3.21 15.10 30.90
C VAL A 109 4.41 15.70 31.64
N PRO A 110 5.18 16.61 31.01
CA PRO A 110 6.28 17.26 31.69
C PRO A 110 5.74 18.08 32.87
N SER A 111 6.33 17.89 34.05
CA SER A 111 5.97 18.64 35.25
C SER A 111 6.18 20.15 35.02
N PRO A 112 5.26 21.01 35.50
CA PRO A 112 5.46 22.45 35.41
C PRO A 112 6.72 22.86 36.21
N PRO A 113 7.45 23.90 35.77
CA PRO A 113 8.64 24.35 36.46
C PRO A 113 8.29 24.80 37.88
N SER A 114 8.99 24.26 38.87
CA SER A 114 8.95 24.76 40.24
C SER A 114 9.56 26.17 40.27
N GLY A 115 8.74 27.17 40.56
CA GLY A 115 9.19 28.53 40.86
C GLY A 115 9.89 28.62 42.21
#